data_AF-A0A150GXW8-F1
#
_entry.id   AF-A0A150GXW8-F1
#
_cell.length_a   1.000
_cell.length_b   1.000
_cell.length_c   1.000
_cell.angle_alpha   90.00
_cell.angle_beta   90.00
_cell.angle_gamma   90.00
#
_symmetry.space_group_name_H-M   'P 1'
#
loop_
_entity.id
_entity.type
_entity.pdbx_description
1 polymer ?
#
loop_
_entity_poly.entity_id
_entity_poly.type
_entity_poly.pdbx_seq_one_letter_code
_entity_poly.pdbx_strand_id
1 'polypeptide(L)'
;MAGTHVFFEPPKSFQSILEEDKDLSVPASTKMGCTLGPQTRSVEVLEQLLLAGMTVARFDFSWGTMEYHQETLDNLRTAMRNTKRLCCTMLDTMGPEIIVLNRPEHPISLTAGQTLTLTCNKSAAASATCLPISYPSLAGTGLAPGSQVFVGQYLFTGSETSSVYLTVQEVKGDEALCTCNNSCVLEGLALTVHIAHMRNEAPILAETDFAAMRQWGAANRIDYVSVSFARNAADVAAVRQVLDRECA
;
A
#
# COMPACT_ATOMS: atom_id res chain seq x y z
N MET A 1 25.34 -15.56 -13.96
CA MET A 1 24.32 -15.71 -15.04
C MET A 1 23.51 -16.96 -14.73
N ALA A 2 22.45 -16.83 -13.91
CA ALA A 2 21.49 -17.90 -13.72
C ALA A 2 20.53 -17.84 -14.92
N GLY A 3 20.57 -18.87 -15.77
CA GLY A 3 19.69 -18.97 -16.92
C GLY A 3 18.23 -18.95 -16.48
N THR A 4 17.45 -18.07 -17.08
CA THR A 4 15.99 -18.01 -17.01
C THR A 4 15.41 -19.29 -17.60
N HIS A 5 15.29 -20.34 -16.79
CA HIS A 5 14.35 -21.42 -17.06
C HIS A 5 12.96 -20.86 -16.83
N VAL A 6 12.30 -20.45 -17.92
CA VAL A 6 10.86 -20.23 -17.89
C VAL A 6 10.23 -21.60 -17.68
N PHE A 7 9.73 -21.85 -16.47
CA PHE A 7 8.91 -23.02 -16.15
C PHE A 7 7.55 -22.86 -16.86
N PHE A 8 7.54 -23.07 -18.16
CA PHE A 8 6.30 -23.30 -18.89
C PHE A 8 6.08 -24.81 -18.90
N GLU A 9 5.20 -25.30 -18.02
CA GLU A 9 4.68 -26.65 -18.15
C GLU A 9 3.66 -26.63 -19.31
N PRO A 10 3.95 -27.25 -20.45
CA PRO A 10 2.99 -27.30 -21.54
C PRO A 10 1.73 -28.03 -21.09
N PRO A 11 0.55 -27.65 -21.63
CA PRO A 11 -0.69 -28.31 -21.28
C PRO A 11 -0.58 -29.81 -21.57
N LYS A 12 -1.09 -30.65 -20.65
CA LYS A 12 -1.07 -32.11 -20.77
C LYS A 12 -1.69 -32.57 -22.11
N SER A 13 -2.70 -31.84 -22.60
CA SER A 13 -3.26 -31.95 -23.94
C SER A 13 -3.97 -30.66 -24.36
N PHE A 14 -4.32 -30.48 -25.64
CA PHE A 14 -5.20 -29.37 -26.04
C PHE A 14 -6.58 -29.44 -25.39
N GLN A 15 -7.06 -30.64 -25.09
CA GLN A 15 -8.33 -30.85 -24.42
C GLN A 15 -8.29 -30.42 -22.96
N SER A 16 -7.15 -30.56 -22.27
CA SER A 16 -6.99 -30.07 -20.90
C SER A 16 -7.03 -28.54 -20.79
N ILE A 17 -6.97 -27.81 -21.91
CA ILE A 17 -7.19 -26.35 -21.94
C ILE A 17 -8.69 -26.03 -21.86
N LEU A 18 -9.54 -26.92 -22.39
CA LEU A 18 -10.98 -26.72 -22.50
C LEU A 18 -11.75 -27.35 -21.32
N GLU A 19 -11.09 -28.19 -20.54
CA GLU A 19 -11.69 -28.91 -19.41
C GLU A 19 -11.31 -28.26 -18.09
N GLU A 20 -12.27 -28.22 -17.17
CA GLU A 20 -12.03 -27.80 -15.79
C GLU A 20 -11.05 -28.75 -15.12
N ASP A 21 -10.02 -28.21 -14.47
CA ASP A 21 -9.10 -29.00 -13.68
C ASP A 21 -9.75 -29.40 -12.36
N LYS A 22 -10.18 -30.66 -12.29
CA LYS A 22 -10.81 -31.25 -11.10
C LYS A 22 -9.78 -31.90 -10.17
N ASP A 23 -8.53 -32.00 -10.60
CA ASP A 23 -7.46 -32.63 -9.85
C ASP A 23 -6.71 -31.61 -8.99
N LEU A 24 -7.27 -31.32 -7.81
CA LEU A 24 -6.65 -30.44 -6.81
C LEU A 24 -5.52 -31.14 -6.02
N SER A 25 -5.08 -32.35 -6.43
CA SER A 25 -4.02 -33.07 -5.73
C SER A 25 -2.63 -32.47 -5.96
N VAL A 26 -2.45 -31.77 -7.08
CA VAL A 26 -1.24 -31.01 -7.39
C VAL A 26 -1.47 -29.55 -6.99
N PRO A 27 -0.91 -29.07 -5.88
CA PRO A 27 -1.10 -27.69 -5.46
C PRO A 27 -0.42 -26.74 -6.46
N ALA A 28 -1.02 -25.57 -6.68
CA ALA A 28 -0.38 -24.52 -7.45
C ALA A 28 1.00 -24.18 -6.85
N SER A 29 2.01 -24.08 -7.71
CA SER A 29 3.36 -23.71 -7.28
C SER A 29 3.42 -22.24 -6.84
N THR A 30 2.60 -21.39 -7.47
CA THR A 30 2.45 -19.97 -7.12
C THR A 30 1.85 -19.80 -5.72
N LYS A 31 2.48 -18.97 -4.90
CA LYS A 31 2.02 -18.65 -3.53
C LYS A 31 1.06 -17.47 -3.54
N MET A 32 0.09 -17.49 -2.63
CA MET A 32 -0.90 -16.43 -2.50
C MET A 32 -0.67 -15.63 -1.22
N GLY A 33 -0.42 -14.33 -1.38
CA GLY A 33 -0.43 -13.36 -0.30
C GLY A 33 -1.75 -12.59 -0.29
N CYS A 34 -2.43 -12.55 0.84
CA CYS A 34 -3.73 -11.88 0.98
C CYS A 34 -3.62 -10.74 2.00
N THR A 35 -4.05 -9.54 1.61
CA THR A 35 -4.23 -8.42 2.55
C THR A 35 -5.44 -8.68 3.43
N LEU A 36 -5.25 -8.67 4.75
CA LEU A 36 -6.33 -8.84 5.71
C LEU A 36 -6.96 -7.47 6.02
N GLY A 37 -8.28 -7.44 6.07
CA GLY A 37 -9.07 -6.22 6.24
C GLY A 37 -10.41 -6.48 6.93
N PRO A 38 -11.32 -5.50 6.96
CA PRO A 38 -12.51 -5.58 7.81
C PRO A 38 -13.44 -6.75 7.45
N GLN A 39 -13.46 -7.12 6.16
CA GLN A 39 -14.27 -8.22 5.64
C GLN A 39 -13.61 -9.59 5.76
N THR A 40 -12.32 -9.65 6.09
CA THR A 40 -11.51 -10.89 6.03
C THR A 40 -10.81 -11.23 7.36
N ARG A 41 -11.29 -10.67 8.49
CA ARG A 41 -10.66 -10.84 9.80
C ARG A 41 -11.35 -11.82 10.75
N SER A 42 -12.55 -12.32 10.42
CA SER A 42 -13.22 -13.33 11.26
C SER A 42 -12.54 -14.68 11.10
N VAL A 43 -12.59 -15.53 12.13
CA VAL A 43 -11.96 -16.85 12.10
C VAL A 43 -12.53 -17.68 10.94
N GLU A 44 -13.84 -17.65 10.73
CA GLU A 44 -14.53 -18.42 9.69
C GLU A 44 -14.06 -18.04 8.28
N VAL A 45 -13.93 -16.74 8.01
CA VAL A 45 -13.44 -16.27 6.70
C VAL A 45 -11.96 -16.60 6.53
N LEU A 46 -11.16 -16.45 7.58
CA LEU A 46 -9.74 -16.82 7.53
C LEU A 46 -9.53 -18.31 7.29
N GLU A 47 -10.35 -19.18 7.87
CA GLU A 47 -10.33 -20.62 7.58
C GLU A 47 -10.62 -20.90 6.10
N GLN A 48 -11.63 -20.23 5.53
CA GLN A 48 -11.94 -20.35 4.11
C GLN A 48 -10.78 -19.89 3.23
N LEU A 49 -10.12 -18.77 3.57
CA LEU A 49 -8.95 -18.27 2.85
C LEU A 49 -7.76 -19.24 2.92
N LEU A 50 -7.51 -19.84 4.08
CA LEU A 50 -6.46 -20.85 4.26
C LEU A 50 -6.75 -22.12 3.45
N LEU A 51 -8.01 -22.58 3.43
CA LEU A 51 -8.42 -23.74 2.63
C LEU A 51 -8.38 -23.45 1.12
N ALA A 52 -8.66 -22.21 0.71
CA ALA A 52 -8.54 -21.75 -0.66
C ALA A 52 -7.07 -21.61 -1.12
N GLY A 53 -6.10 -21.63 -0.19
CA GLY A 53 -4.67 -21.66 -0.50
C GLY A 53 -3.88 -20.40 -0.12
N MET A 54 -4.41 -19.53 0.74
CA MET A 54 -3.65 -18.40 1.29
C MET A 54 -2.40 -18.92 2.03
N THR A 55 -1.25 -18.37 1.69
CA THR A 55 0.06 -18.77 2.25
C THR A 55 0.77 -17.65 2.98
N VAL A 56 0.43 -16.38 2.70
CA VAL A 56 0.94 -15.21 3.40
C VAL A 56 -0.22 -14.29 3.76
N ALA A 57 -0.31 -13.90 5.01
CA ALA A 57 -1.23 -12.87 5.50
C ALA A 57 -0.49 -11.53 5.58
N ARG A 58 -0.92 -10.57 4.77
CA ARG A 58 -0.39 -9.20 4.73
C ARG A 58 -1.18 -8.31 5.68
N PHE A 59 -0.49 -7.71 6.64
CA PHE A 59 -1.01 -6.72 7.58
C PHE A 59 -0.52 -5.35 7.14
N ASP A 60 -1.44 -4.53 6.67
CA ASP A 60 -1.16 -3.23 6.08
C ASP A 60 -1.20 -2.14 7.16
N PHE A 61 -0.03 -1.67 7.59
CA PHE A 61 0.08 -0.68 8.67
C PHE A 61 -0.10 0.78 8.20
N SER A 62 -0.43 1.02 6.92
CA SER A 62 -0.86 2.34 6.45
C SER A 62 -2.19 2.80 7.06
N TRP A 63 -2.98 1.85 7.58
CA TRP A 63 -4.25 2.11 8.26
C TRP A 63 -4.53 1.11 9.39
N GLY A 64 -5.51 1.45 10.24
CA GLY A 64 -5.87 0.64 11.41
C GLY A 64 -4.92 0.86 12.60
N THR A 65 -5.36 0.41 13.78
CA THR A 65 -4.55 0.49 15.00
C THR A 65 -3.78 -0.81 15.22
N MET A 66 -2.79 -0.80 16.13
CA MET A 66 -2.07 -2.03 16.47
C MET A 66 -3.00 -3.10 17.08
N GLU A 67 -4.01 -2.67 17.84
CA GLU A 67 -5.02 -3.56 18.42
C GLU A 67 -5.86 -4.24 17.33
N TYR A 68 -6.23 -3.50 16.29
CA TYR A 68 -6.94 -4.04 15.13
C TYR A 68 -6.11 -5.15 14.43
N HIS A 69 -4.83 -4.89 14.22
CA HIS A 69 -3.91 -5.88 13.62
C HIS A 69 -3.65 -7.06 14.54
N GLN A 70 -3.58 -6.84 15.85
CA GLN A 70 -3.41 -7.90 16.86
C GLN A 70 -4.62 -8.85 16.91
N GLU A 71 -5.84 -8.31 16.98
CA GLU A 71 -7.08 -9.12 16.94
C GLU A 71 -7.11 -10.00 15.69
N THR A 72 -6.76 -9.41 14.54
CA THR A 72 -6.73 -10.11 13.24
C THR A 72 -5.70 -11.24 13.23
N LEU A 73 -4.51 -11.02 13.82
CA LEU A 73 -3.47 -12.06 13.94
C LEU A 73 -3.89 -13.20 14.88
N ASP A 74 -4.56 -12.90 15.99
CA ASP A 74 -5.02 -13.92 16.92
C ASP A 74 -6.14 -14.78 16.32
N ASN A 75 -7.01 -14.18 15.51
CA ASN A 75 -7.99 -14.89 14.70
C ASN A 75 -7.30 -15.78 13.64
N LEU A 76 -6.27 -15.27 12.95
CA LEU A 76 -5.49 -16.05 11.98
C LEU A 76 -4.81 -17.25 12.64
N ARG A 77 -4.21 -17.07 13.82
CA ARG A 77 -3.61 -18.17 14.60
C ARG A 77 -4.63 -19.23 14.96
N THR A 78 -5.86 -18.83 15.30
CA THR A 78 -6.96 -19.76 15.58
C THR A 78 -7.37 -20.52 14.32
N ALA A 79 -7.57 -19.83 13.20
CA ALA A 79 -7.90 -20.45 11.92
C ALA A 79 -6.81 -21.44 11.44
N MET A 80 -5.53 -21.12 11.62
CA MET A 80 -4.41 -22.03 11.33
C MET A 80 -4.47 -23.30 12.19
N ARG A 81 -4.80 -23.19 13.49
CA ARG A 81 -4.96 -24.36 14.38
C ARG A 81 -6.13 -25.24 13.97
N ASN A 82 -7.22 -24.66 13.50
CA ASN A 82 -8.42 -25.38 13.10
C ASN A 82 -8.22 -26.11 11.77
N THR A 83 -7.66 -25.43 10.77
CA THR A 83 -7.43 -25.96 9.41
C THR A 83 -6.17 -26.81 9.27
N LYS A 84 -5.25 -26.73 10.24
CA LYS A 84 -3.90 -27.34 10.17
C LYS A 84 -3.09 -26.84 8.96
N ARG A 85 -3.35 -25.62 8.49
CA ARG A 85 -2.59 -24.94 7.44
C ARG A 85 -1.72 -23.86 8.06
N LEU A 86 -0.47 -23.78 7.63
CA LEU A 86 0.46 -22.73 8.04
C LEU A 86 0.34 -21.54 7.08
N CYS A 87 0.45 -20.34 7.62
CA CYS A 87 0.43 -19.09 6.87
C CYS A 87 1.50 -18.15 7.45
N CYS A 88 2.35 -17.61 6.60
CA CYS A 88 3.34 -16.63 7.01
C CYS A 88 2.67 -15.29 7.32
N THR A 89 3.20 -14.58 8.31
CA THR A 89 2.75 -13.24 8.70
C THR A 89 3.70 -12.20 8.11
N MET A 90 3.16 -11.27 7.33
CA MET A 90 3.90 -10.16 6.74
C MET A 90 3.39 -8.83 7.29
N LEU A 91 4.29 -8.09 7.95
CA LEU A 91 4.08 -6.68 8.29
C LEU A 91 4.42 -5.84 7.06
N ASP A 92 3.49 -5.03 6.58
CA ASP A 92 3.75 -4.06 5.51
C ASP A 92 3.83 -2.66 6.07
N THR A 93 4.98 -2.01 5.89
CA THR A 93 5.25 -0.67 6.42
C THR A 93 4.49 0.39 5.63
N MET A 94 4.10 1.48 6.29
CA MET A 94 3.56 2.66 5.61
C MET A 94 4.63 3.30 4.71
N GLY A 95 5.84 3.47 5.24
CA GLY A 95 6.94 4.14 4.53
C GLY A 95 6.65 5.63 4.30
N PRO A 96 7.41 6.29 3.41
CA PRO A 96 7.30 7.72 3.14
C PRO A 96 6.14 8.06 2.19
N GLU A 97 4.96 7.48 2.45
CA GLU A 97 3.76 7.68 1.65
C GLU A 97 3.20 9.10 1.81
N ILE A 98 2.86 9.72 0.68
CA ILE A 98 2.22 11.03 0.65
C ILE A 98 0.73 10.81 0.48
N ILE A 99 -0.07 11.37 1.39
CA ILE A 99 -1.53 11.29 1.36
C ILE A 99 -2.15 12.68 1.44
N VAL A 100 -3.36 12.84 0.91
CA VAL A 100 -4.18 14.04 1.13
C VAL A 100 -4.79 13.99 2.53
N LEU A 101 -4.66 15.09 3.28
CA LEU A 101 -5.19 15.26 4.62
C LEU A 101 -6.65 15.72 4.57
N ASN A 102 -7.57 14.79 4.32
CA ASN A 102 -9.01 15.06 4.27
C ASN A 102 -9.71 14.67 5.58
N ARG A 103 -9.77 15.57 6.57
CA ARG A 103 -10.36 15.29 7.90
C ARG A 103 -11.31 16.43 8.32
N PRO A 104 -12.62 16.17 8.52
CA PRO A 104 -13.32 14.90 8.32
C PRO A 104 -13.38 14.51 6.84
N GLU A 105 -13.40 13.19 6.59
CA GLU A 105 -13.48 12.67 5.23
C GLU A 105 -14.80 13.08 4.57
N HIS A 106 -14.70 13.65 3.38
CA HIS A 106 -15.84 14.00 2.54
C HIS A 106 -15.45 13.93 1.06
N PRO A 107 -16.40 13.68 0.13
CA PRO A 107 -16.11 13.65 -1.29
C PRO A 107 -15.65 15.01 -1.82
N ILE A 108 -14.62 15.03 -2.67
CA ILE A 108 -14.10 16.24 -3.32
C ILE A 108 -14.26 16.10 -4.83
N SER A 109 -15.23 16.83 -5.40
CA SER A 109 -15.46 16.87 -6.84
C SER A 109 -14.48 17.79 -7.53
N LEU A 110 -13.78 17.27 -8.53
CA LEU A 110 -12.83 18.02 -9.36
C LEU A 110 -13.29 18.01 -10.82
N THR A 111 -13.12 19.15 -11.49
CA THR A 111 -13.46 19.33 -12.91
C THR A 111 -12.20 19.52 -13.75
N ALA A 112 -12.14 18.88 -14.93
CA ALA A 112 -11.07 19.10 -15.89
C ALA A 112 -10.89 20.58 -16.23
N GLY A 113 -9.64 21.04 -16.29
CA GLY A 113 -9.26 22.43 -16.56
C GLY A 113 -9.33 23.37 -15.34
N GLN A 114 -9.94 22.96 -14.23
CA GLN A 114 -9.94 23.79 -13.02
C GLN A 114 -8.53 23.86 -12.42
N THR A 115 -8.30 24.88 -11.60
CA THR A 115 -7.06 25.02 -10.83
C THR A 115 -7.29 24.64 -9.37
N LEU A 116 -6.29 24.01 -8.77
CA LEU A 116 -6.24 23.73 -7.33
C LEU A 116 -4.82 23.91 -6.81
N THR A 117 -4.70 24.07 -5.50
CA THR A 117 -3.40 24.18 -4.82
C THR A 117 -3.10 22.89 -4.06
N LEU A 118 -1.96 22.26 -4.32
CA LEU A 118 -1.37 21.25 -3.44
C LEU A 118 -0.52 21.98 -2.38
N THR A 119 -0.74 21.71 -1.09
CA THR A 119 -0.05 22.44 0.00
C THR A 119 0.47 21.51 1.09
N CYS A 120 1.66 21.79 1.64
CA CYS A 120 2.15 21.11 2.86
C CYS A 120 1.55 21.69 4.15
N ASN A 121 0.67 22.70 4.06
CA ASN A 121 -0.02 23.24 5.22
C ASN A 121 -1.06 22.24 5.76
N LYS A 122 -0.69 21.50 6.82
CA LYS A 122 -1.54 20.50 7.48
C LYS A 122 -2.81 21.05 8.15
N SER A 123 -2.89 22.36 8.34
CA SER A 123 -4.08 23.02 8.92
C SER A 123 -5.11 23.43 7.87
N ALA A 124 -4.76 23.39 6.58
CA ALA A 124 -5.69 23.71 5.51
C ALA A 124 -6.77 22.62 5.39
N ALA A 125 -7.98 23.02 5.00
CA ALA A 125 -9.07 22.10 4.74
C ALA A 125 -9.00 21.59 3.30
N ALA A 126 -9.13 20.27 3.12
CA ALA A 126 -9.26 19.67 1.81
C ALA A 126 -10.56 20.13 1.14
N SER A 127 -10.48 20.53 -0.13
CA SER A 127 -11.59 21.04 -0.93
C SER A 127 -11.26 20.98 -2.43
N ALA A 128 -12.21 21.36 -3.29
CA ALA A 128 -12.01 21.36 -4.74
C ALA A 128 -10.90 22.32 -5.23
N THR A 129 -10.49 23.27 -4.39
CA THR A 129 -9.47 24.29 -4.71
C THR A 129 -8.17 24.13 -3.92
N CYS A 130 -8.14 23.28 -2.89
CA CYS A 130 -6.98 23.09 -2.02
C CYS A 130 -6.89 21.65 -1.52
N LEU A 131 -5.76 20.99 -1.77
CA LEU A 131 -5.44 19.64 -1.33
C LEU A 131 -4.23 19.69 -0.39
N PRO A 132 -4.44 19.69 0.95
CA PRO A 132 -3.35 19.56 1.92
C PRO A 132 -2.75 18.16 1.86
N ILE A 133 -1.42 18.04 1.87
CA ILE A 133 -0.71 16.76 1.82
C ILE A 133 0.07 16.48 3.11
N SER A 134 0.31 15.20 3.41
CA SER A 134 1.06 14.76 4.60
C SER A 134 2.55 15.09 4.55
N TYR A 135 3.07 15.43 3.37
CA TYR A 135 4.49 15.68 3.14
C TYR A 135 4.96 16.96 3.84
N PRO A 136 6.16 16.98 4.46
CA PRO A 136 6.59 18.11 5.30
C PRO A 136 6.92 19.38 4.51
N SER A 137 7.49 19.29 3.32
CA SER A 137 7.84 20.46 2.50
C SER A 137 8.03 20.08 1.03
N LEU A 138 7.58 20.92 0.10
CA LEU A 138 7.84 20.76 -1.33
C LEU A 138 9.21 21.30 -1.75
N ALA A 139 9.88 22.08 -0.89
CA ALA A 139 11.20 22.64 -1.16
C ALA A 139 12.25 21.54 -1.37
N GLY A 140 13.13 21.70 -2.36
CA GLY A 140 14.22 20.75 -2.65
C GLY A 140 13.77 19.43 -3.31
N THR A 141 12.47 19.19 -3.45
CA THR A 141 11.92 17.94 -4.02
C THR A 141 12.15 17.81 -5.53
N GLY A 142 12.50 18.90 -6.21
CA GLY A 142 12.60 18.96 -7.66
C GLY A 142 11.26 19.18 -8.37
N LEU A 143 10.17 19.42 -7.62
CA LEU A 143 8.89 19.81 -8.18
C LEU A 143 9.02 21.14 -8.95
N ALA A 144 8.54 21.16 -10.20
CA ALA A 144 8.65 22.32 -11.07
C ALA A 144 7.41 22.45 -11.98
N PRO A 145 7.18 23.61 -12.60
CA PRO A 145 6.17 23.73 -13.66
C PRO A 145 6.33 22.63 -14.73
N GLY A 146 5.22 22.00 -15.10
CA GLY A 146 5.17 20.85 -16.01
C GLY A 146 5.22 19.48 -15.32
N SER A 147 5.63 19.40 -14.05
CA SER A 147 5.58 18.16 -13.27
C SER A 147 4.17 17.59 -13.22
N GLN A 148 4.08 16.26 -13.29
CA GLN A 148 2.82 15.53 -13.21
C GLN A 148 2.61 15.00 -11.79
N VAL A 149 1.40 15.18 -11.26
CA VAL A 149 1.00 14.66 -9.95
C VAL A 149 -0.24 13.81 -10.14
N PHE A 150 -0.22 12.59 -9.62
CA PHE A 150 -1.38 11.72 -9.53
C PHE A 150 -1.91 11.76 -8.09
N VAL A 151 -3.23 11.90 -7.95
CA VAL A 151 -3.92 11.76 -6.67
C VAL A 151 -5.05 10.76 -6.85
N GLY A 152 -5.09 9.73 -6.02
CA GLY A 152 -6.11 8.69 -6.15
C GLY A 152 -6.21 7.79 -4.93
N GLN A 153 -7.26 6.98 -4.92
CA GLN A 153 -7.49 6.00 -3.86
C GLN A 153 -6.35 4.98 -3.78
N TYR A 154 -6.03 4.57 -2.56
CA TYR A 154 -5.18 3.42 -2.30
C TYR A 154 -5.74 2.16 -3.01
N LEU A 155 -4.87 1.37 -3.65
CA LEU A 155 -5.23 0.21 -4.48
C LEU A 155 -6.20 0.53 -5.64
N PHE A 156 -5.97 1.67 -6.30
CA PHE A 156 -6.71 2.10 -7.49
C PHE A 156 -6.80 1.02 -8.58
N THR A 157 -8.03 0.71 -9.04
CA THR A 157 -8.32 -0.33 -10.04
C THR A 157 -8.44 0.21 -11.48
N GLY A 158 -8.07 1.47 -11.73
CA GLY A 158 -8.10 2.05 -13.08
C GLY A 158 -9.33 2.90 -13.42
N SER A 159 -10.21 3.22 -12.45
CA SER A 159 -11.39 4.07 -12.71
C SER A 159 -11.04 5.54 -12.83
N GLU A 160 -11.05 6.11 -14.04
CA GLU A 160 -10.72 7.53 -14.27
C GLU A 160 -11.59 8.53 -13.51
N THR A 161 -12.72 8.09 -12.94
CA THR A 161 -13.65 8.91 -12.15
C THR A 161 -13.28 9.04 -10.68
N SER A 162 -12.31 8.27 -10.15
CA SER A 162 -11.93 8.29 -8.72
C SER A 162 -10.49 8.76 -8.46
N SER A 163 -9.81 9.25 -9.49
CA SER A 163 -8.45 9.80 -9.40
C SER A 163 -8.30 11.03 -10.29
N VAL A 164 -7.35 11.90 -9.95
CA VAL A 164 -7.01 13.08 -10.75
C VAL A 164 -5.53 13.07 -11.14
N TYR A 165 -5.28 13.42 -12.39
CA TYR A 165 -3.97 13.78 -12.90
C TYR A 165 -3.87 15.30 -12.92
N LEU A 166 -2.82 15.83 -12.32
CA LEU A 166 -2.57 17.25 -12.17
C LEU A 166 -1.28 17.63 -12.90
N THR A 167 -1.32 18.77 -13.59
CA THR A 167 -0.11 19.41 -14.13
C THR A 167 0.24 20.62 -13.29
N VAL A 168 1.45 20.63 -12.72
CA VAL A 168 1.95 21.77 -11.94
C VAL A 168 2.16 22.97 -12.85
N GLN A 169 1.58 24.11 -12.50
CA GLN A 169 1.73 25.38 -13.22
C GLN A 169 2.78 26.27 -12.57
N GLU A 170 2.77 26.32 -11.24
CA GLU A 170 3.66 27.18 -10.46
C GLU A 170 3.94 26.56 -9.10
N VAL A 171 5.15 26.75 -8.58
CA VAL A 171 5.52 26.36 -7.21
C VAL A 171 5.97 27.61 -6.45
N LYS A 172 5.32 27.90 -5.33
CA LYS A 172 5.61 29.02 -4.43
C LYS A 172 5.80 28.50 -3.02
N GLY A 173 7.05 28.30 -2.62
CA GLY A 173 7.37 27.71 -1.32
C GLY A 173 6.80 26.29 -1.22
N ASP A 174 5.91 26.08 -0.25
CA ASP A 174 5.25 24.78 0.00
C ASP A 174 3.86 24.66 -0.66
N GLU A 175 3.56 25.54 -1.61
CA GLU A 175 2.33 25.50 -2.39
C GLU A 175 2.63 25.29 -3.88
N ALA A 176 1.93 24.34 -4.50
CA ALA A 176 1.99 24.09 -5.93
C ALA A 176 0.61 24.32 -6.55
N LEU A 177 0.50 25.36 -7.39
CA LEU A 177 -0.68 25.62 -8.19
C LEU A 177 -0.71 24.61 -9.35
N CYS A 178 -1.79 23.87 -9.47
CA CYS A 178 -1.94 22.80 -10.43
C CYS A 178 -3.23 22.94 -11.25
N THR A 179 -3.22 22.40 -12.46
CA THR A 179 -4.42 22.25 -13.31
C THR A 179 -4.86 20.79 -13.33
N CYS A 180 -6.17 20.55 -13.17
CA CYS A 180 -6.74 19.21 -13.32
C CYS A 180 -6.81 18.80 -14.79
N ASN A 181 -6.22 17.66 -15.13
CA ASN A 181 -6.24 17.12 -16.49
C ASN A 181 -7.52 16.32 -16.78
N ASN A 182 -8.24 15.86 -15.74
CA ASN A 182 -9.50 15.12 -15.84
C ASN A 182 -10.47 15.52 -14.73
N SER A 183 -11.76 15.17 -14.91
CA SER A 183 -12.79 15.32 -13.88
C SER A 183 -12.91 14.04 -13.06
N CYS A 184 -13.07 14.16 -11.74
CA CYS A 184 -13.21 13.02 -10.84
C CYS A 184 -13.95 13.40 -9.54
N VAL A 185 -14.27 12.41 -8.73
CA VAL A 185 -14.65 12.59 -7.32
C VAL A 185 -13.63 11.84 -6.48
N LEU A 186 -12.84 12.58 -5.69
CA LEU A 186 -11.94 12.00 -4.73
C LEU A 186 -12.73 11.63 -3.46
N GLU A 187 -12.84 10.35 -3.18
CA GLU A 187 -13.53 9.81 -2.01
C GLU A 187 -12.83 8.55 -1.51
N GLY A 188 -13.24 8.03 -0.36
CA GLY A 188 -12.66 6.82 0.22
C GLY A 188 -11.47 7.08 1.15
N LEU A 189 -11.00 5.98 1.74
CA LEU A 189 -9.89 5.98 2.69
C LEU A 189 -8.57 6.23 1.96
N ALA A 190 -7.69 7.05 2.57
CA ALA A 190 -6.32 7.31 2.13
C ALA A 190 -6.18 7.65 0.62
N LEU A 191 -6.28 8.94 0.31
CA LEU A 191 -5.99 9.45 -1.04
C LEU A 191 -4.47 9.63 -1.19
N THR A 192 -3.83 8.70 -1.88
CA THR A 192 -2.38 8.70 -2.15
C THR A 192 -1.99 9.76 -3.17
N VAL A 193 -0.79 10.31 -3.05
CA VAL A 193 -0.22 11.33 -3.94
C VAL A 193 1.11 10.84 -4.48
N HIS A 194 1.21 10.75 -5.80
CA HIS A 194 2.42 10.36 -6.51
C HIS A 194 2.90 11.50 -7.39
N ILE A 195 4.12 11.97 -7.16
CA ILE A 195 4.70 13.10 -7.86
C ILE A 195 5.82 12.59 -8.77
N ALA A 196 5.67 12.78 -10.08
CA ALA A 196 6.64 12.34 -11.06
C ALA A 196 7.98 13.06 -10.88
N HIS A 197 9.07 12.31 -10.92
CA HIS A 197 10.45 12.80 -10.78
C HIS A 197 10.78 13.52 -9.46
N MET A 198 9.93 13.38 -8.45
CA MET A 198 10.18 13.93 -7.12
C MET A 198 11.32 13.18 -6.43
N ARG A 199 12.28 13.92 -5.90
CA ARG A 199 13.23 13.40 -4.91
C ARG A 199 12.54 13.43 -3.55
N ASN A 200 12.00 12.28 -3.16
CA ASN A 200 11.53 12.10 -1.79
C ASN A 200 12.74 11.84 -0.90
N GLU A 201 13.10 12.81 -0.06
CA GLU A 201 14.21 12.71 0.91
C GLU A 201 13.75 12.18 2.27
N ALA A 202 12.46 11.86 2.43
CA ALA A 202 11.96 11.31 3.67
C ALA A 202 12.65 9.98 4.00
N PRO A 203 12.84 9.68 5.31
CA PRO A 203 13.30 8.39 5.76
C PRO A 203 12.43 7.26 5.22
N ILE A 204 13.04 6.10 4.94
CA ILE A 204 12.32 4.92 4.45
C ILE A 204 11.31 4.36 5.47
N LEU A 205 11.56 4.58 6.77
CA LEU A 205 10.69 4.17 7.86
C LEU A 205 10.17 5.42 8.57
N ALA A 206 8.84 5.51 8.71
CA ALA A 206 8.20 6.48 9.58
C ALA A 206 8.31 6.04 11.05
N GLU A 207 8.12 6.96 12.00
CA GLU A 207 8.09 6.64 13.45
C GLU A 207 7.06 5.54 13.78
N THR A 208 5.93 5.54 13.09
CA THR A 208 4.89 4.52 13.18
C THR A 208 5.38 3.14 12.73
N ASP A 209 6.22 3.08 11.70
CA ASP A 209 6.81 1.82 11.23
C ASP A 209 7.78 1.25 12.27
N PHE A 210 8.62 2.10 12.88
CA PHE A 210 9.50 1.68 13.98
C PHE A 210 8.70 1.13 15.16
N ALA A 211 7.62 1.82 15.55
CA ALA A 211 6.76 1.38 16.64
C ALA A 211 6.09 0.04 16.30
N ALA A 212 5.56 -0.13 15.09
CA ALA A 212 4.93 -1.35 14.64
C ALA A 212 5.89 -2.54 14.64
N MET A 213 7.10 -2.38 14.08
CA MET A 213 8.11 -3.44 14.08
C MET A 213 8.53 -3.84 15.50
N ARG A 214 8.77 -2.85 16.37
CA ARG A 214 9.24 -3.09 17.74
C ARG A 214 8.17 -3.68 18.65
N GLN A 215 6.97 -3.11 18.65
CA GLN A 215 5.93 -3.46 19.61
C GLN A 215 5.10 -4.65 19.13
N TRP A 216 4.77 -4.68 17.83
CA TRP A 216 3.91 -5.71 17.26
C TRP A 216 4.73 -6.79 16.55
N GLY A 217 5.68 -6.41 15.69
CA GLY A 217 6.48 -7.33 14.90
C GLY A 217 7.31 -8.29 15.75
N ALA A 218 8.13 -7.75 16.66
CA ALA A 218 9.01 -8.52 17.55
C ALA A 218 8.21 -9.46 18.46
N ALA A 219 7.18 -8.94 19.13
CA ALA A 219 6.35 -9.69 20.06
C ALA A 219 5.62 -10.87 19.37
N ASN A 220 5.22 -10.68 18.11
CA ASN A 220 4.47 -11.68 17.37
C ASN A 220 5.31 -12.63 16.51
N ARG A 221 6.63 -12.40 16.43
CA ARG A 221 7.57 -13.20 15.59
C ARG A 221 7.10 -13.29 14.15
N ILE A 222 6.87 -12.14 13.53
CA ILE A 222 6.48 -12.03 12.13
C ILE A 222 7.54 -12.65 11.20
N ASP A 223 7.10 -13.19 10.07
CA ASP A 223 7.99 -13.89 9.13
C ASP A 223 8.64 -12.91 8.12
N TYR A 224 7.89 -11.89 7.70
CA TYR A 224 8.32 -10.93 6.69
C TYR A 224 8.03 -9.49 7.09
N VAL A 225 8.90 -8.60 6.65
CA VAL A 225 8.65 -7.16 6.60
C VAL A 225 8.68 -6.74 5.13
N SER A 226 7.55 -6.26 4.62
CA SER A 226 7.47 -5.57 3.33
C SER A 226 7.82 -4.10 3.57
N VAL A 227 8.82 -3.60 2.84
CA VAL A 227 9.34 -2.24 2.98
C VAL A 227 8.84 -1.38 1.82
N SER A 228 7.83 -0.57 2.10
CA SER A 228 7.20 0.31 1.12
C SER A 228 8.18 1.39 0.65
N PHE A 229 8.21 1.64 -0.65
CA PHE A 229 9.05 2.65 -1.31
C PHE A 229 10.57 2.47 -1.13
N ALA A 230 11.07 1.26 -0.89
CA ALA A 230 12.52 1.02 -0.85
C ALA A 230 13.16 1.40 -2.20
N ARG A 231 14.14 2.33 -2.18
CA ARG A 231 14.76 2.89 -3.40
C ARG A 231 16.08 2.23 -3.73
N ASN A 232 16.80 1.76 -2.73
CA ASN A 232 18.17 1.27 -2.87
C ASN A 232 18.52 0.25 -1.78
N ALA A 233 19.68 -0.39 -1.91
CA ALA A 233 20.15 -1.38 -0.95
C ALA A 233 20.41 -0.81 0.45
N ALA A 234 20.73 0.48 0.56
CA ALA A 234 20.95 1.12 1.86
C ALA A 234 19.64 1.27 2.65
N ASP A 235 18.51 1.54 1.98
CA ASP A 235 17.18 1.53 2.60
C ASP A 235 16.90 0.16 3.25
N VAL A 236 17.16 -0.95 2.52
CA VAL A 236 16.98 -2.32 3.05
C VAL A 236 17.94 -2.61 4.21
N ALA A 237 19.20 -2.16 4.12
CA ALA A 237 20.18 -2.32 5.18
C ALA A 237 19.79 -1.54 6.44
N ALA A 238 19.20 -0.35 6.30
CA ALA A 238 18.69 0.43 7.42
C ALA A 238 17.55 -0.31 8.14
N VAL A 239 16.58 -0.86 7.40
CA VAL A 239 15.51 -1.67 8.00
C VAL A 239 16.07 -2.91 8.69
N ARG A 240 17.05 -3.59 8.09
CA ARG A 240 17.72 -4.75 8.70
C ARG A 240 18.35 -4.40 10.04
N GLN A 241 19.06 -3.28 10.16
CA GLN A 241 19.67 -2.85 11.42
C GLN A 241 18.64 -2.62 12.53
N VAL A 242 17.44 -2.14 12.19
CA VAL A 242 16.33 -1.95 13.14
C VAL A 242 15.83 -3.30 13.63
N LEU A 243 15.57 -4.23 12.71
CA LEU A 243 15.13 -5.58 13.06
C LEU A 243 16.17 -6.31 13.92
N ASP A 244 17.45 -6.20 13.59
CA ASP A 244 18.52 -6.85 14.35
C ASP A 244 18.71 -6.26 15.76
N ARG A 245 18.33 -5.00 15.98
CA ARG A 245 18.37 -4.35 17.31
C ARG A 245 17.14 -4.63 18.16
N GLU A 246 15.96 -4.54 17.55
CA GLU A 246 14.68 -4.50 18.27
C GLU A 246 13.95 -5.84 18.29
N CYS A 247 14.29 -6.75 17.36
CA CYS A 247 13.60 -8.04 17.18
C CYS A 247 14.52 -9.26 17.38
N ALA A 248 15.72 -9.08 17.95
CA ALA A 248 16.66 -10.17 18.26
C ALA A 248 16.25 -11.01 19.47
#